data_AF-A0A094JFG8-F1
#
_entry.id   AF-A0A094JFG8-F1
#
_cell.length_a   1.000
_cell.length_b   1.000
_cell.length_c   1.000
_cell.angle_alpha   90.00
_cell.angle_beta   90.00
_cell.angle_gamma   90.00
#
_symmetry.space_group_name_H-M   'P 1'
#
loop_
_entity.id
_entity.type
_entity.pdbx_description
1 polymer ?
#
loop_
_entity_poly.entity_id
_entity_poly.type
_entity_poly.pdbx_seq_one_letter_code
_entity_poly.pdbx_strand_id
1 'polypeptide(L)'
;MPIKKWMIQYSVALPVIAILLATIQYLKGRDLGYSIIFGVLWSCITVAIFAARRAYNYRKNIDCIVCNDLSHKTHKNNDKN
;
A
#
# COMPACT_ATOMS: atom_id res chain seq x y z
N MET A 1 15.46 -4.37 -0.77
CA MET A 1 14.12 -3.78 -0.72
C MET A 1 14.12 -2.66 0.30
N PRO A 2 13.55 -1.49 0.01
CA PRO A 2 13.27 -0.48 1.02
C PRO A 2 12.09 -0.91 1.91
N ILE A 3 12.18 -2.11 2.52
CA ILE A 3 11.16 -2.72 3.41
C ILE A 3 10.76 -1.74 4.52
N LYS A 4 11.73 -0.98 5.04
CA LYS A 4 11.47 0.07 6.04
C LYS A 4 10.51 1.14 5.53
N LYS A 5 10.65 1.59 4.27
CA LYS A 5 9.73 2.58 3.67
C LYS A 5 8.34 1.98 3.47
N TRP A 6 8.27 0.72 3.03
CA TRP A 6 7.01 0.03 2.80
C TRP A 6 6.24 -0.18 4.09
N MET A 7 6.89 -0.59 5.17
CA MET A 7 6.23 -0.74 6.47
C MET A 7 5.67 0.58 6.98
N ILE A 8 6.40 1.69 6.83
CA ILE A 8 5.90 3.02 7.23
C ILE A 8 4.68 3.41 6.39
N GLN A 9 4.73 3.22 5.06
CA GLN A 9 3.60 3.53 4.17
C GLN A 9 2.35 2.73 4.52
N TYR A 10 2.48 1.41 4.70
CA TYR A 10 1.33 0.56 5.04
C TYR A 10 0.85 0.77 6.48
N SER A 11 1.73 1.11 7.41
CA SER A 11 1.35 1.47 8.79
C SER A 11 0.51 2.74 8.85
N VAL A 12 0.68 3.68 7.91
CA VAL A 12 -0.15 4.88 7.80
C VAL A 12 -1.42 4.61 6.98
N ALA A 13 -1.32 3.82 5.91
CA ALA A 13 -2.47 3.50 5.06
C ALA A 13 -3.54 2.69 5.81
N LEU A 14 -3.15 1.75 6.66
CA LEU A 14 -4.06 0.88 7.40
C LEU A 14 -5.07 1.67 8.28
N PRO A 15 -4.65 2.57 9.19
CA PRO A 15 -5.60 3.35 9.99
C PRO A 15 -6.44 4.29 9.13
N VAL A 16 -5.88 4.89 8.08
CA VAL A 16 -6.62 5.80 7.19
C VAL A 16 -7.77 5.08 6.49
N ILE A 17 -7.50 3.90 5.90
CA ILE A 17 -8.52 3.10 5.23
C ILE A 17 -9.53 2.55 6.24
N ALA A 18 -9.07 2.11 7.41
CA ALA A 18 -9.96 1.59 8.45
C ALA A 18 -10.94 2.64 8.94
N ILE A 19 -10.47 3.85 9.23
CA ILE A 19 -11.32 4.98 9.64
C ILE A 19 -12.30 5.33 8.53
N LEU A 20 -11.84 5.46 7.29
CA LEU A 20 -12.71 5.78 6.15
C LEU A 20 -13.86 4.78 6.02
N LEU A 21 -13.56 3.48 6.05
CA LEU A 21 -14.56 2.42 5.93
C LEU A 21 -15.50 2.35 7.14
N ALA A 22 -14.97 2.54 8.35
CA ALA A 22 -15.78 2.59 9.56
C ALA A 22 -16.73 3.79 9.56
N THR A 23 -16.25 4.97 9.13
CA THR A 23 -17.09 6.17 8.99
C THR A 23 -18.22 5.95 8.00
N ILE A 24 -17.95 5.34 6.84
CA ILE A 24 -18.99 5.03 5.85
C ILE A 24 -20.09 4.14 6.46
N GLN A 25 -19.72 3.09 7.20
CA GLN A 25 -20.69 2.19 7.80
C GLN A 25 -21.46 2.84 8.95
N TYR A 26 -20.80 3.70 9.72
CA TYR A 26 -21.44 4.48 10.77
C TYR A 26 -22.48 5.46 10.20
N LEU A 27 -22.13 6.19 9.13
CA LEU A 27 -23.05 7.07 8.41
C LEU A 27 -24.25 6.32 7.81
N LYS A 28 -24.11 5.02 7.55
CA LYS A 28 -25.18 4.14 7.08
C LYS A 28 -26.14 3.69 8.21
N GLY A 29 -25.94 4.18 9.43
CA GLY A 29 -26.76 3.85 10.60
C GLY A 29 -26.44 2.48 11.21
N ARG A 30 -25.26 1.90 10.91
CA ARG A 30 -24.82 0.65 11.55
C ARG A 30 -24.27 0.92 12.95
N ASP A 31 -24.32 -0.10 13.80
CA ASP A 31 -23.72 -0.06 15.13
C ASP A 31 -22.22 0.30 15.08
N LEU A 32 -21.74 1.00 16.12
CA LEU A 32 -20.36 1.46 16.23
C LEU A 32 -19.37 0.28 16.23
N GLY A 33 -19.67 -0.77 17.02
CA GLY A 33 -18.83 -1.97 17.10
C GLY A 33 -18.74 -2.68 15.76
N TYR A 34 -19.88 -2.84 15.08
CA TYR A 34 -19.90 -3.41 13.74
C TYR A 34 -19.08 -2.58 12.74
N SER A 35 -19.20 -1.26 12.77
CA SER A 35 -18.50 -0.36 11.85
C SER A 35 -16.99 -0.40 12.02
N ILE A 36 -16.50 -0.46 13.27
CA ILE A 36 -15.07 -0.59 13.58
C ILE A 36 -14.53 -1.94 13.07
N ILE A 37 -15.19 -3.05 13.42
CA ILE A 37 -14.77 -4.39 13.01
C ILE A 37 -14.73 -4.50 11.48
N PHE A 38 -15.76 -3.97 10.81
CA PHE A 38 -15.81 -3.90 9.35
C PHE A 38 -14.62 -3.12 8.78
N GLY A 39 -14.38 -1.91 9.29
CA GLY A 39 -13.30 -1.05 8.81
C GLY A 39 -11.92 -1.70 8.97
N VAL A 40 -11.66 -2.32 10.12
CA VAL A 40 -10.39 -3.00 10.40
C VAL A 40 -10.19 -4.22 9.50
N LEU A 41 -11.19 -5.11 9.39
CA LEU A 41 -11.09 -6.32 8.56
C LEU A 41 -10.83 -5.97 7.09
N TRP A 42 -11.62 -5.06 6.53
CA TRP A 42 -11.50 -4.68 5.13
C TRP A 42 -10.23 -3.86 4.85
N SER A 43 -9.77 -3.05 5.81
CA SER A 43 -8.47 -2.38 5.71
C SER A 43 -7.31 -3.39 5.66
N CYS A 44 -7.31 -4.39 6.53
CA CYS A 44 -6.31 -5.46 6.52
C CYS A 44 -6.28 -6.21 5.19
N ILE A 45 -7.45 -6.61 4.66
CA ILE A 45 -7.56 -7.29 3.37
C ILE A 45 -7.00 -6.42 2.24
N THR A 46 -7.40 -5.15 2.19
CA THR A 46 -6.96 -4.21 1.16
C THR A 46 -5.45 -4.01 1.19
N VAL A 47 -4.90 -3.68 2.37
CA VAL A 47 -3.45 -3.48 2.56
C VAL A 47 -2.68 -4.75 2.21
N ALA A 48 -3.17 -5.93 2.59
CA ALA A 48 -2.53 -7.20 2.26
C ALA A 48 -2.45 -7.44 0.75
N ILE A 49 -3.52 -7.16 -0.01
CA ILE A 49 -3.53 -7.31 -1.48
C ILE A 49 -2.52 -6.36 -2.12
N PHE A 50 -2.50 -5.08 -1.72
CA PHE A 50 -1.53 -4.11 -2.25
C PHE A 50 -0.08 -4.48 -1.90
N ALA A 51 0.17 -4.88 -0.65
CA ALA A 51 1.49 -5.31 -0.21
C ALA A 51 1.97 -6.56 -0.97
N ALA A 52 1.10 -7.57 -1.14
CA ALA A 52 1.41 -8.78 -1.90
C ALA A 52 1.71 -8.47 -3.37
N ARG A 53 0.90 -7.61 -4.01
CA ARG A 53 1.10 -7.23 -5.42
C ARG A 53 2.40 -6.46 -5.62
N ARG A 54 2.75 -5.56 -4.69
CA ARG A 54 4.01 -4.81 -4.70
C ARG A 54 5.22 -5.74 -4.49
N ALA A 55 5.11 -6.69 -3.55
CA ALA A 55 6.14 -7.69 -3.32
C ALA A 55 6.36 -8.59 -4.55
N TYR A 56 5.28 -9.02 -5.22
CA TYR A 56 5.37 -9.78 -6.47
C TYR A 56 6.09 -9.01 -7.58
N ASN A 57 5.68 -7.76 -7.84
CA ASN A 57 6.30 -6.91 -8.87
C ASN A 57 7.79 -6.68 -8.60
N TYR A 58 8.14 -6.42 -7.35
CA TYR A 58 9.54 -6.26 -6.95
C TYR A 58 10.35 -7.53 -7.21
N ARG A 59 9.82 -8.71 -6.85
CA ARG A 59 10.50 -10.01 -7.09
C ARG A 59 10.70 -10.30 -8.57
N LYS A 60 9.82 -9.79 -9.44
CA LYS A 60 9.86 -10.00 -10.89
C LYS A 60 10.56 -8.88 -11.66
N ASN A 61 11.12 -7.87 -10.98
CA ASN A 61 11.73 -6.68 -11.60
C ASN A 61 10.81 -6.02 -12.65
N ILE A 62 9.50 -6.02 -12.40
CA ILE A 62 8.54 -5.34 -13.29
C ILE A 62 8.58 -3.85 -12.93
N ASP A 63 8.98 -3.01 -13.89
CA ASP A 63 8.96 -1.55 -13.73
C ASP A 63 7.54 -1.08 -13.40
N CYS A 64 7.42 -0.43 -12.25
CA CYS A 64 6.17 0.10 -11.77
C CYS A 64 6.31 1.61 -11.67
N ILE A 65 5.61 2.34 -12.56
CA ILE A 65 5.60 3.81 -12.64
C ILE A 65 5.24 4.46 -11.29
N VAL A 66 4.36 3.82 -10.52
CA VAL A 66 3.94 4.29 -9.18
C VAL A 66 4.95 3.90 -8.08
N CYS A 67 5.81 2.91 -8.36
CA CYS A 67 6.77 2.39 -7.40
C CYS A 67 8.12 3.06 -7.65
N ASN A 68 8.31 4.25 -7.06
CA ASN A 68 9.62 4.95 -7.03
C ASN A 68 10.64 4.24 -6.11
N ASP A 69 10.74 2.91 -6.21
CA ASP A 69 11.67 2.06 -5.47
C ASP A 69 12.92 1.71 -6.30
N LEU A 70 12.84 1.84 -7.63
CA LEU A 70 14.01 1.79 -8.49
C LEU A 70 14.61 3.19 -8.53
N SER A 71 15.75 3.36 -7.83
CA SER A 71 16.68 4.43 -8.20
C SER A 71 16.89 4.28 -9.69
N HIS A 72 16.48 5.28 -10.48
CA HIS A 72 16.82 5.37 -11.89
C HIS A 72 18.33 5.12 -11.96
N LYS A 73 18.75 3.91 -12.33
CA LYS A 73 20.11 3.69 -12.76
C LYS A 73 20.12 4.40 -14.11
N THR A 74 20.35 5.70 -14.05
CA THR A 74 20.96 6.41 -15.16
C THR A 74 22.25 5.65 -15.40
N HIS A 75 22.21 4.66 -16.28
CA HIS A 75 23.39 4.14 -16.95
C HIS A 75 23.84 5.27 -17.89
N LYS A 76 24.30 6.39 -17.31
CA LYS A 76 25.23 7.29 -17.98
C LYS A 76 26.57 6.57 -17.90
N ASN A 77 26.73 5.55 -18.74
CA ASN A 77 28.03 5.00 -19.02
C ASN A 77 28.29 5.26 -20.50
N ASN A 78 29.04 6.33 -20.73
CA ASN A 78 30.03 6.45 -21.80
C ASN A 78 29.64 5.83 -23.14
N ASP A 79 28.85 6.56 -23.93
CA ASP A 79 28.97 6.46 -25.39
C ASP A 79 30.21 7.28 -25.76
N LYS A 80 31.36 6.58 -25.85
CA LYS A 80 32.52 7.04 -26.59
C LYS A 80 32.15 6.99 -28.07
N ASN A 81 32.03 8.16 -28.69
CA ASN A 81 32.68 8.44 -29.97
C ASN A 81 32.98 9.93 -30.07
#